data_AF-A0A414ZWI3-F1
#
_entry.id   AF-A0A414ZWI3-F1
#
_cell.length_a   1.000
_cell.length_b   1.000
_cell.length_c   1.000
_cell.angle_alpha   90.00
_cell.angle_beta   90.00
_cell.angle_gamma   90.00
#
_symmetry.space_group_name_H-M   'P 1'
#
loop_
_entity.id
_entity.type
_entity.pdbx_description
1 polymer ?
#
loop_
_entity_poly.entity_id
_entity_poly.type
_entity_poly.pdbx_seq_one_letter_code
_entity_poly.pdbx_strand_id
1 'polypeptide(L)'
;MYDTGSTTFMLICTMLMFLMTPGLAFFYGGLSRRKNVINTMLMCFGAIGLVGVLWIVAGWSLAYGGHAGRGLCRAMGSALTGLFCVPELSWTGKGGLFYTGDASLLISQVLGIVVTVAIVLVLDLAIAAVVKALFHGSLRVDEADEALGLDASQHGESAYPSFSGLD
;
A
#
# COMPACT_ATOMS: atom_id res chain seq x y z
N MET A 1 28.12 5.30 -16.29
CA MET A 1 28.72 4.04 -15.78
C MET A 1 28.00 3.70 -14.49
N TYR A 2 27.44 2.50 -14.37
CA TYR A 2 26.82 2.04 -13.14
C TYR A 2 27.93 1.78 -12.11
N ASP A 3 27.89 2.47 -10.97
CA ASP A 3 28.75 2.09 -9.84
C ASP A 3 28.12 0.89 -9.13
N THR A 4 28.76 -0.27 -9.30
CA THR A 4 28.31 -1.53 -8.72
C THR A 4 28.26 -1.45 -7.19
N GLY A 5 29.15 -0.65 -6.57
CA GLY A 5 29.20 -0.46 -5.11
C GLY A 5 27.95 0.22 -4.57
N SER A 6 27.65 1.42 -5.09
CA SER A 6 26.46 2.19 -4.69
C SER A 6 25.16 1.47 -5.01
N THR A 7 25.08 0.79 -6.15
CA THR A 7 23.89 0.03 -6.56
C THR A 7 23.64 -1.15 -5.62
N THR A 8 24.69 -1.90 -5.26
CA THR A 8 24.59 -3.03 -4.31
C THR A 8 24.19 -2.55 -2.92
N PHE A 9 24.78 -1.44 -2.46
CA PHE A 9 24.44 -0.86 -1.16
C PHE A 9 22.97 -0.43 -1.09
N MET A 10 22.46 0.26 -2.13
CA MET A 10 21.04 0.63 -2.19
C MET A 10 20.11 -0.59 -2.18
N LEU A 11 20.45 -1.66 -2.89
CA LEU A 11 19.67 -2.90 -2.92
C LEU A 11 19.64 -3.59 -1.55
N ILE A 12 20.77 -3.64 -0.84
CA ILE A 12 20.83 -4.18 0.52
C ILE A 12 19.97 -3.34 1.47
N CYS A 13 20.08 -2.01 1.43
CA CYS A 13 19.27 -1.13 2.26
C CYS A 13 17.76 -1.27 1.97
N THR A 14 17.36 -1.43 0.71
CA THR A 14 15.94 -1.66 0.36
C THR A 14 15.44 -3.03 0.81
N MET A 15 16.26 -4.08 0.74
CA MET A 15 15.92 -5.40 1.30
C MET A 15 15.73 -5.35 2.82
N LEU A 16 16.60 -4.62 3.53
CA LEU A 16 16.50 -4.45 4.99
C LEU A 16 15.26 -3.65 5.40
N MET A 17 14.89 -2.62 4.64
CA MET A 17 13.65 -1.88 4.85
C MET A 17 12.42 -2.77 4.64
N PHE A 18 12.41 -3.57 3.58
CA PHE A 18 11.30 -4.48 3.28
C PHE A 18 11.11 -5.54 4.39
N LEU A 19 12.18 -5.93 5.07
CA LEU A 19 12.15 -6.89 6.18
C LEU A 19 11.46 -6.33 7.44
N MET A 20 11.37 -5.02 7.61
CA MET A 20 10.77 -4.41 8.81
C MET A 20 9.26 -4.64 8.91
N THR A 21 8.54 -4.62 7.78
CA THR A 21 7.08 -4.73 7.76
C THR A 21 6.55 -6.12 8.16
N PRO A 22 7.12 -7.26 7.68
CA PRO A 22 6.80 -8.57 8.24
C PRO A 22 7.37 -8.76 9.64
N GLY A 23 8.49 -8.12 9.99
CA GLY A 23 9.04 -8.12 11.35
C GLY A 23 8.07 -7.54 12.38
N LEU A 24 7.40 -6.43 12.05
CA LEU A 24 6.34 -5.84 12.87
C LEU A 24 5.11 -6.75 12.98
N ALA A 25 4.73 -7.45 11.90
CA ALA A 25 3.61 -8.39 11.92
C ALA A 25 3.82 -9.54 12.92
N PHE A 26 5.02 -10.11 12.98
CA PHE A 26 5.37 -11.15 13.95
C PHE A 26 5.53 -10.61 15.37
N PHE A 27 6.10 -9.41 15.53
CA PHE A 27 6.26 -8.79 16.84
C PHE A 27 4.91 -8.42 17.48
N TYR A 28 4.06 -7.69 16.76
CA TYR A 28 2.71 -7.34 17.24
C TYR A 28 1.78 -8.55 17.32
N GLY A 29 1.93 -9.52 16.41
CA GLY A 29 1.26 -10.82 16.52
C GLY A 29 1.66 -11.59 17.78
N GLY A 30 2.93 -11.53 18.21
CA GLY A 30 3.41 -12.20 19.43
C GLY A 30 2.99 -11.53 20.75
N LEU A 31 2.73 -10.21 20.73
CA LEU A 31 2.21 -9.46 21.88
C LEU A 31 0.68 -9.53 22.00
N SER A 32 0.00 -9.92 20.92
CA SER A 32 -1.44 -10.09 20.87
C SER A 32 -1.87 -11.41 21.51
N ARG A 33 -3.05 -11.44 22.14
CA ARG A 33 -3.61 -12.68 22.71
C ARG A 33 -3.73 -13.74 21.62
N ARG A 34 -3.52 -15.03 21.95
CA ARG A 34 -3.59 -16.16 21.00
C ARG A 34 -4.82 -16.15 20.07
N LYS A 35 -5.95 -15.64 20.56
CA LYS A 35 -7.20 -15.46 19.81
C LYS A 35 -7.18 -14.32 18.78
N ASN A 36 -6.36 -13.28 18.96
CA ASN A 36 -6.33 -12.06 18.15
C ASN A 36 -5.07 -11.95 17.26
N VAL A 37 -4.09 -12.85 17.43
CA VAL A 37 -2.83 -12.86 16.64
C VAL A 37 -3.09 -12.81 15.14
N ILE A 38 -4.11 -13.54 14.71
CA ILE A 38 -4.50 -13.67 13.30
C ILE A 38 -4.95 -12.33 12.74
N ASN A 39 -5.82 -11.63 13.47
CA ASN A 39 -6.33 -10.32 13.06
C ASN A 39 -5.22 -9.26 13.00
N THR A 40 -4.31 -9.26 14.00
CA THR A 40 -3.16 -8.36 14.04
C THR A 40 -2.20 -8.61 12.88
N MET A 41 -1.95 -9.87 12.51
CA MET A 41 -1.13 -10.20 11.34
C MET A 41 -1.82 -9.77 10.03
N LEU A 42 -3.12 -9.96 9.90
CA LEU A 42 -3.91 -9.57 8.72
C LEU A 42 -3.88 -8.06 8.47
N MET A 43 -3.96 -7.25 9.53
CA MET A 43 -3.85 -5.79 9.44
C MET A 43 -2.47 -5.35 8.90
N CYS A 44 -1.39 -6.00 9.34
CA CYS A 44 -0.03 -5.69 8.86
C CYS A 44 0.17 -6.08 7.39
N PHE A 45 -0.34 -7.23 6.95
CA PHE A 45 -0.26 -7.64 5.54
C PHE A 45 -1.15 -6.79 4.63
N GLY A 46 -2.35 -6.41 5.08
CA GLY A 46 -3.21 -5.47 4.36
C GLY A 46 -2.58 -4.07 4.21
N ALA A 47 -1.86 -3.60 5.24
CA ALA A 47 -1.10 -2.35 5.16
C ALA A 47 0.05 -2.42 4.13
N ILE A 48 0.73 -3.56 4.00
CA ILE A 48 1.75 -3.77 2.95
C ILE A 48 1.12 -3.64 1.55
N GLY A 49 -0.05 -4.27 1.33
CA GLY A 49 -0.78 -4.18 0.07
C GLY A 49 -1.17 -2.73 -0.27
N LEU A 50 -1.78 -2.02 0.69
CA LEU A 50 -2.21 -0.63 0.52
C LEU A 50 -1.02 0.32 0.26
N VAL A 51 0.04 0.22 1.07
CA VAL A 51 1.23 1.07 0.93
C VAL A 51 1.96 0.76 -0.39
N GLY A 52 1.97 -0.49 -0.84
CA GLY A 52 2.47 -0.87 -2.16
C GLY A 52 1.75 -0.17 -3.31
N VAL A 53 0.41 -0.09 -3.25
CA VAL A 53 -0.39 0.67 -4.24
C VAL A 53 -0.06 2.16 -4.19
N LEU A 54 -0.05 2.74 -3.00
CA LEU A 54 0.24 4.16 -2.80
C LEU A 54 1.65 4.51 -3.30
N TRP A 55 2.61 3.62 -3.09
CA TRP A 55 3.97 3.78 -3.59
C TRP A 55 4.01 3.81 -5.12
N ILE A 56 3.21 2.99 -5.81
CA ILE A 56 3.22 2.97 -7.29
C ILE A 56 2.44 4.16 -7.86
N VAL A 57 1.30 4.52 -7.27
CA VAL A 57 0.43 5.60 -7.77
C VAL A 57 1.05 6.98 -7.54
N ALA A 58 1.70 7.19 -6.39
CA ALA A 58 2.22 8.50 -5.99
C ALA A 58 3.68 8.45 -5.52
N GLY A 59 4.08 7.43 -4.76
CA GLY A 59 5.40 7.36 -4.12
C GLY A 59 6.58 7.36 -5.11
N TRP A 60 6.48 6.61 -6.21
CA TRP A 60 7.51 6.52 -7.24
C TRP A 60 7.73 7.87 -7.92
N SER A 61 6.64 8.54 -8.28
CA SER A 61 6.66 9.88 -8.88
C SER A 61 7.21 10.94 -7.93
N LEU A 62 6.95 10.81 -6.62
CA LEU A 62 7.48 11.71 -5.58
C LEU A 62 8.98 11.48 -5.31
N ALA A 63 9.42 10.23 -5.28
CA ALA A 63 10.79 9.86 -4.91
C ALA A 63 11.80 9.97 -6.08
N TYR A 64 11.39 9.57 -7.29
CA TYR A 64 12.28 9.47 -8.45
C TYR A 64 11.86 10.35 -9.64
N GLY A 65 10.86 11.22 -9.46
CA GLY A 65 10.54 12.27 -10.43
C GLY A 65 11.71 13.24 -10.60
N GLY A 66 12.48 13.03 -11.67
CA GLY A 66 13.80 13.61 -11.98
C GLY A 66 14.10 15.05 -11.55
N HIS A 67 15.39 15.29 -11.30
CA HIS A 67 15.99 16.59 -11.03
C HIS A 67 16.06 17.47 -12.29
N ALA A 68 14.92 17.99 -12.75
CA ALA A 68 14.90 19.12 -13.68
C ALA A 68 13.60 19.91 -13.51
N GLY A 69 13.69 21.07 -12.87
CA GLY A 69 12.67 22.12 -12.95
C GLY A 69 11.40 21.90 -12.13
N ARG A 70 11.11 22.88 -11.28
CA ARG A 70 9.85 23.03 -10.53
C ARG A 70 8.67 22.95 -11.50
N GLY A 71 7.82 21.93 -11.38
CA GLY A 71 6.61 21.81 -12.18
C GLY A 71 5.52 21.09 -11.39
N LEU A 72 4.31 21.65 -11.41
CA LEU A 72 3.08 21.19 -10.75
C LEU A 72 2.79 19.69 -10.97
N CYS A 73 3.30 19.12 -12.07
CA CYS A 73 3.24 17.70 -12.41
C CYS A 73 3.96 16.78 -11.40
N ARG A 74 4.89 17.30 -10.58
CA ARG A 74 5.61 16.55 -9.52
C ARG A 74 4.73 16.13 -8.33
N ALA A 75 3.64 16.85 -8.05
CA ALA A 75 2.80 16.60 -6.86
C ALA A 75 1.59 15.70 -7.15
N MET A 76 1.43 15.27 -8.41
CA MET A 76 0.15 14.93 -8.99
C MET A 76 0.11 13.50 -9.58
N GLY A 77 1.01 12.60 -9.18
CA GLY A 77 0.93 11.16 -9.53
C GLY A 77 1.08 10.81 -11.03
N SER A 78 1.00 9.50 -11.31
CA SER A 78 1.23 8.91 -12.65
C SER A 78 0.22 9.37 -13.71
N ALA A 79 -1.05 9.55 -13.35
CA ALA A 79 -2.10 9.95 -14.29
C ALA A 79 -1.93 11.38 -14.84
N LEU A 80 -1.58 12.35 -13.99
CA LEU A 80 -1.43 13.75 -14.40
C LEU A 80 -0.11 13.99 -15.15
N THR A 81 0.85 13.09 -15.00
CA THR A 81 2.04 13.04 -15.86
C THR A 81 1.66 12.80 -17.32
N GLY A 82 0.68 11.93 -17.59
CA GLY A 82 0.17 11.73 -18.96
C GLY A 82 -0.52 12.96 -19.57
N LEU A 83 -1.01 13.87 -18.72
CA LEU A 83 -1.80 15.03 -19.12
C LEU A 83 -0.94 16.29 -19.30
N PHE A 84 0.00 16.52 -18.38
CA PHE A 84 0.76 17.78 -18.26
C PHE A 84 2.28 17.63 -18.40
N CYS A 85 2.81 16.51 -18.90
CA CYS A 85 4.25 16.40 -19.12
C CYS A 85 4.74 17.43 -20.15
N VAL A 86 5.74 18.24 -19.81
CA VAL A 86 6.36 19.18 -20.75
C VAL A 86 7.42 18.42 -21.54
N PRO A 87 7.35 18.36 -22.88
CA PRO A 87 8.25 17.54 -23.70
C PRO A 87 9.72 17.95 -23.57
N GLU A 88 10.00 19.24 -23.36
CA GLU A 88 11.35 19.80 -23.15
C GLU A 88 12.02 19.35 -21.85
N LEU A 89 11.22 18.89 -20.88
CA LEU A 89 11.68 18.37 -19.59
C LEU A 89 11.67 16.82 -19.55
N SER A 90 11.25 16.18 -20.64
CA SER A 90 11.10 14.72 -20.74
C SER A 90 12.35 14.08 -21.32
N TRP A 91 12.94 13.14 -20.58
CA TRP A 91 14.11 12.35 -21.01
C TRP A 91 13.82 11.44 -22.21
N THR A 92 12.54 11.19 -22.51
CA THR A 92 12.09 10.39 -23.66
C THR A 92 11.65 11.25 -24.85
N GLY A 93 11.68 12.58 -24.73
CA GLY A 93 11.18 13.52 -25.73
C GLY A 93 9.65 13.50 -25.92
N LYS A 94 8.93 12.67 -25.15
CA LYS A 94 7.46 12.60 -25.19
C LYS A 94 6.85 13.56 -24.19
N GLY A 95 5.83 14.31 -24.62
CA GLY A 95 5.07 15.24 -23.79
C GLY A 95 3.70 14.70 -23.41
N GLY A 96 3.02 15.44 -22.54
CA GLY A 96 1.66 15.20 -22.10
C GLY A 96 0.65 15.72 -23.12
N LEU A 97 -0.57 15.20 -23.01
CA LEU A 97 -1.64 15.43 -23.97
C LEU A 97 -1.92 16.93 -24.22
N PHE A 98 -1.86 17.79 -23.20
CA PHE A 98 -2.15 19.22 -23.36
C PHE A 98 -1.02 20.04 -24.01
N TYR A 99 0.22 19.55 -23.99
CA TYR A 99 1.37 20.25 -24.56
C TYR A 99 1.74 19.77 -25.96
N THR A 100 1.51 18.48 -26.24
CA THR A 100 1.95 17.84 -27.50
C THR A 100 0.81 17.32 -28.36
N GLY A 101 -0.42 17.23 -27.83
CA GLY A 101 -1.55 16.59 -28.50
C GLY A 101 -1.42 15.07 -28.64
N ASP A 102 -0.30 14.48 -28.20
CA ASP A 102 -0.06 13.03 -28.26
C ASP A 102 -0.58 12.34 -26.99
N ALA A 103 -1.54 11.43 -27.17
CA ALA A 103 -2.12 10.64 -26.09
C ALA A 103 -1.25 9.43 -25.67
N SER A 104 -0.15 9.15 -26.38
CA SER A 104 0.65 7.94 -26.15
C SER A 104 1.19 7.85 -24.71
N LEU A 105 1.57 8.99 -24.12
CA LEU A 105 2.01 9.05 -22.73
C LEU A 105 0.84 8.80 -21.75
N LEU A 106 -0.32 9.40 -21.99
CA LEU A 106 -1.51 9.19 -21.15
C LEU A 106 -1.95 7.72 -21.16
N ILE A 107 -1.98 7.09 -22.34
CA ILE A 107 -2.34 5.67 -22.49
C ILE A 107 -1.36 4.79 -21.71
N SER A 108 -0.05 5.05 -21.80
CA SER A 108 0.95 4.26 -21.06
C SER A 108 0.79 4.39 -19.53
N GLN A 109 0.45 5.59 -19.03
CA GLN A 109 0.25 5.82 -17.60
C GLN A 109 -1.02 5.14 -17.10
N VAL A 110 -2.12 5.28 -17.84
CA VAL A 110 -3.39 4.63 -17.51
C VAL A 110 -3.26 3.10 -17.55
N LEU A 111 -2.61 2.56 -18.58
CA LEU A 111 -2.35 1.12 -18.67
C LEU A 111 -1.48 0.63 -17.51
N GLY A 112 -0.44 1.37 -17.16
CA GLY A 112 0.41 1.07 -16.00
C GLY A 112 -0.41 1.00 -14.70
N ILE A 113 -1.26 2.01 -14.44
CA ILE A 113 -2.14 2.02 -13.27
C ILE A 113 -3.08 0.81 -13.27
N VAL A 114 -3.73 0.51 -14.40
CA VAL A 114 -4.68 -0.60 -14.52
C VAL A 114 -3.99 -1.95 -14.25
N VAL A 115 -2.83 -2.18 -14.86
CA VAL A 115 -2.05 -3.41 -14.68
C VAL A 115 -1.62 -3.55 -13.22
N THR A 116 -1.13 -2.47 -12.58
CA THR A 116 -0.77 -2.51 -11.17
C THR A 116 -1.97 -2.78 -10.27
N VAL A 117 -3.09 -2.10 -10.46
CA VAL A 117 -4.31 -2.31 -9.68
C VAL A 117 -4.78 -3.76 -9.83
N ALA A 118 -4.75 -4.31 -11.05
CA ALA A 118 -5.10 -5.71 -11.29
C ALA A 118 -4.15 -6.67 -10.55
N ILE A 119 -2.83 -6.46 -10.63
CA ILE A 119 -1.85 -7.30 -9.92
C ILE A 119 -2.05 -7.20 -8.41
N VAL A 120 -2.21 -5.99 -7.86
CA VAL A 120 -2.41 -5.84 -6.42
C VAL A 120 -3.71 -6.47 -5.97
N LEU A 121 -4.82 -6.25 -6.68
CA LEU A 121 -6.08 -6.91 -6.34
C LEU A 121 -5.95 -8.44 -6.38
N VAL A 122 -5.29 -9.00 -7.41
CA VAL A 122 -5.08 -10.44 -7.52
C VAL A 122 -4.21 -10.95 -6.37
N LEU A 123 -3.12 -10.27 -6.04
CA LEU A 123 -2.23 -10.67 -4.95
C LEU A 123 -2.89 -10.50 -3.58
N ASP A 124 -3.64 -9.44 -3.36
CA ASP A 124 -4.37 -9.19 -2.11
C ASP A 124 -5.46 -10.24 -1.90
N LEU A 125 -6.24 -10.55 -2.94
CA LEU A 125 -7.21 -11.64 -2.91
C LEU A 125 -6.54 -13.01 -2.71
N ALA A 126 -5.37 -13.25 -3.32
CA ALA A 126 -4.62 -14.48 -3.13
C ALA A 126 -4.12 -14.60 -1.68
N ILE A 127 -3.58 -13.53 -1.10
CA ILE A 127 -3.15 -13.49 0.30
C ILE A 127 -4.37 -13.71 1.21
N ALA A 128 -5.47 -12.99 0.99
CA ALA A 128 -6.70 -13.17 1.75
C ALA A 128 -7.22 -14.61 1.66
N ALA A 129 -7.17 -15.24 0.48
CA ALA A 129 -7.55 -16.64 0.29
C ALA A 129 -6.61 -17.62 1.01
N VAL A 130 -5.29 -17.39 0.95
CA VAL A 130 -4.29 -18.20 1.68
C VAL A 130 -4.51 -18.10 3.18
N VAL A 131 -4.70 -16.88 3.71
CA VAL A 131 -4.96 -16.66 5.13
C VAL A 131 -6.29 -17.32 5.53
N LYS A 132 -7.35 -17.16 4.72
CA LYS A 132 -8.62 -17.86 4.94
C LYS A 132 -8.46 -19.38 4.96
N ALA A 133 -7.64 -19.96 4.10
CA ALA A 133 -7.37 -21.39 4.06
C ALA A 133 -6.58 -21.87 5.29
N LEU A 134 -5.58 -21.12 5.71
CA LEU A 134 -4.79 -21.42 6.91
C LEU A 134 -5.61 -21.35 8.21
N PHE A 135 -6.61 -20.46 8.26
CA PHE A 135 -7.46 -20.23 9.44
C PHE A 135 -8.85 -20.87 9.34
N HIS A 136 -8.95 -22.02 8.66
CA HIS A 136 -10.15 -22.86 8.61
C HIS A 136 -11.43 -22.15 8.14
N GLY A 137 -11.29 -21.16 7.25
CA GLY A 137 -12.42 -20.69 6.44
C GLY A 137 -13.14 -19.44 6.90
N SER A 138 -12.90 -18.90 8.10
CA SER A 138 -13.50 -17.62 8.51
C SER A 138 -12.46 -16.57 8.90
N LEU A 139 -12.47 -15.45 8.14
CA LEU A 139 -11.77 -14.21 8.48
C LEU A 139 -12.67 -13.24 9.26
N ARG A 140 -13.98 -13.54 9.34
CA ARG A 140 -14.97 -12.75 10.05
C ARG A 140 -15.18 -13.33 11.45
N VAL A 141 -15.34 -12.44 12.41
CA VAL A 141 -15.72 -12.78 13.80
C VAL A 141 -17.12 -13.42 13.79
N ASP A 142 -17.36 -14.35 14.71
CA ASP A 142 -18.67 -14.97 14.86
C ASP A 142 -19.76 -13.93 15.13
N GLU A 143 -20.96 -14.13 14.60
CA GLU A 143 -22.08 -13.18 14.74
C GLU A 143 -22.42 -12.90 16.21
N ALA A 144 -22.24 -13.88 17.10
CA ALA A 144 -22.42 -13.71 18.54
C ALA A 144 -21.40 -12.74 19.15
N ASP A 145 -20.13 -12.83 18.72
CA ASP A 145 -19.04 -11.96 19.19
C ASP A 145 -19.08 -10.57 18.53
N GLU A 146 -19.65 -10.48 17.31
CA GLU A 146 -19.92 -9.22 16.60
C GLU A 146 -21.08 -8.46 17.28
N ALA A 147 -22.12 -9.16 17.73
CA ALA A 147 -23.28 -8.57 18.43
C ALA A 147 -22.94 -8.05 19.85
N LEU A 148 -22.00 -8.71 20.54
CA LEU A 148 -21.47 -8.25 21.83
C LEU A 148 -20.59 -6.99 21.70
N GLY A 149 -20.12 -6.69 20.49
CA GLY A 149 -19.14 -5.64 20.23
C GLY A 149 -17.71 -6.18 20.34
N LEU A 150 -16.89 -5.83 19.35
CA LEU A 150 -15.50 -6.30 19.22
C LEU A 150 -14.63 -5.90 20.42
N ASP A 151 -14.89 -4.74 21.03
CA ASP A 151 -14.15 -4.30 22.21
C ASP A 151 -14.48 -5.20 23.43
N ALA A 152 -15.75 -5.60 23.59
CA ALA A 152 -16.14 -6.50 24.66
C ALA A 152 -15.70 -7.96 24.42
N SER A 153 -15.88 -8.50 23.22
CA SER A 153 -15.53 -9.91 22.89
C SER A 153 -14.02 -10.14 22.73
N GLN A 154 -13.32 -9.21 22.07
CA GLN A 154 -11.90 -9.35 21.75
C GLN A 154 -10.99 -8.63 22.73
N HIS A 155 -11.40 -7.49 23.30
CA HIS A 155 -10.60 -6.70 24.25
C HIS A 155 -10.99 -6.91 25.72
N GLY A 156 -12.23 -7.30 26.00
CA GLY A 156 -12.75 -7.47 27.36
C GLY A 156 -13.00 -6.13 28.06
N GLU A 157 -13.06 -5.04 27.29
CA GLU A 157 -13.21 -3.67 27.77
C GLU A 157 -14.39 -3.02 27.03
N SER A 158 -15.14 -2.16 27.73
CA SER A 158 -16.16 -1.32 27.09
C SER A 158 -15.54 0.02 26.74
N ALA A 159 -15.54 0.39 25.46
CA ALA A 159 -14.92 1.63 24.97
C ALA A 159 -15.51 2.91 25.61
N TYR A 160 -16.78 2.85 25.99
CA TYR A 160 -17.41 3.87 26.82
C TYR A 160 -17.82 3.24 28.15
N PRO A 161 -17.51 3.87 29.30
CA PRO A 161 -18.20 3.52 30.53
C PRO A 161 -19.67 3.79 30.27
N SER A 162 -20.48 2.73 30.21
CA SER A 162 -21.93 2.89 30.14
C SER A 162 -22.32 3.77 31.30
N PHE A 163 -22.82 4.98 31.02
CA PHE A 163 -23.42 5.84 32.03
C PHE A 163 -24.64 5.08 32.56
N SER A 164 -24.43 4.30 33.62
CA SER A 164 -25.45 3.43 34.22
C SER A 164 -26.46 4.23 35.04
N GLY A 165 -26.35 5.56 35.07
CA GLY A 165 -27.23 6.44 35.83
C GLY A 165 -27.26 6.14 37.33
N LEU A 166 -26.22 5.45 37.84
CA LEU A 166 -26.12 5.00 39.23
C LEU A 166 -24.84 5.47 39.94
N ASP A 167 -24.15 6.46 39.38
CA ASP A 167 -23.21 7.32 40.10
C ASP A 167 -23.81 8.73 40.28
#